data_AF-A0AB34VF34-F1
#
_entry.id   AF-A0AB34VF34-F1
#
_cell.length_a   1.000
_cell.length_b   1.000
_cell.length_c   1.000
_cell.angle_alpha   90.00
_cell.angle_beta   90.00
_cell.angle_gamma   90.00
#
_symmetry.space_group_name_H-M   'P 1'
#
loop_
_entity.id
_entity.type
_entity.pdbx_description
1 polymer ?
#
loop_
_entity_poly.entity_id
_entity_poly.type
_entity_poly.pdbx_seq_one_letter_code
_entity_poly.pdbx_strand_id
1 'polypeptide(L)'
;MVDETQARVMALIEPWNGRSLLTFRKKTLTPDMSLNLDMKLDPEDAAECLQNVFDAFGMDSDQVMFSLYYPKNPREAIPLTIGMLIESVRARRWCYD
;
A
#
# COMPACT_ATOMS: atom_id res chain seq x y z
N MET A 1 -10.29 7.32 18.40
CA MET A 1 -10.42 5.87 18.23
C MET A 1 -9.76 5.54 16.91
N VAL A 2 -8.76 4.65 16.89
CA VAL A 2 -8.15 4.20 15.63
C VAL A 2 -9.21 3.41 14.88
N ASP A 3 -9.45 3.77 13.63
CA ASP A 3 -10.44 3.13 12.77
C ASP A 3 -10.08 1.65 12.58
N GLU A 4 -11.05 0.75 12.80
CA GLU A 4 -10.85 -0.71 12.65
C GLU A 4 -10.39 -1.07 11.22
N THR A 5 -10.85 -0.33 10.22
CA THR A 5 -10.42 -0.48 8.81
C THR A 5 -8.95 -0.15 8.66
N GLN A 6 -8.51 0.98 9.22
CA GLN A 6 -7.11 1.37 9.20
C GLN A 6 -6.23 0.31 9.88
N ALA A 7 -6.62 -0.15 11.08
CA ALA A 7 -5.87 -1.18 11.79
C ALA A 7 -5.74 -2.47 10.96
N ARG A 8 -6.82 -2.87 10.28
CA ARG A 8 -6.84 -4.07 9.44
C ARG A 8 -6.00 -3.92 8.17
N VAL A 9 -6.07 -2.79 7.47
CA VAL A 9 -5.21 -2.50 6.31
C VAL A 9 -3.74 -2.51 6.72
N MET A 10 -3.40 -1.87 7.84
CA MET A 10 -2.03 -1.82 8.36
C MET A 10 -1.51 -3.21 8.73
N ALA A 11 -2.35 -4.06 9.32
CA ALA A 11 -2.01 -5.45 9.61
C ALA A 11 -1.79 -6.28 8.34
N LEU A 12 -2.58 -6.04 7.29
CA LEU A 12 -2.40 -6.69 6.00
C LEU A 12 -1.12 -6.22 5.31
N ILE A 13 -0.64 -4.99 5.50
CA ILE A 13 0.59 -4.50 4.85
C ILE A 13 1.84 -4.81 5.67
N GLU A 14 1.70 -5.13 6.97
CA GLU A 14 2.83 -5.42 7.87
C GLU A 14 3.85 -6.43 7.33
N PRO A 15 3.45 -7.56 6.69
CA PRO A 15 4.41 -8.52 6.13
C PRO A 15 5.36 -7.92 5.08
N TRP A 16 4.88 -6.92 4.32
CA TRP A 16 5.63 -6.25 3.25
C TRP A 16 6.52 -5.10 3.76
N ASN A 17 6.32 -4.60 4.99
CA ASN A 17 7.09 -3.48 5.54
C ASN A 17 8.53 -3.87 5.96
N GLY A 18 8.96 -5.10 5.65
CA GLY A 18 10.30 -5.60 5.91
C GLY A 18 10.70 -5.55 7.39
N ARG A 19 11.83 -6.18 7.72
CA ARG A 19 12.53 -5.90 8.97
C ARG A 19 13.79 -5.17 8.61
N SER A 20 14.04 -4.03 9.26
CA SER A 20 15.38 -3.44 9.21
C SER A 20 16.32 -4.41 9.94
N LEU A 21 17.03 -5.24 9.18
CA LEU A 21 18.02 -6.22 9.69
C LEU A 21 19.09 -5.52 10.56
N LEU A 22 19.34 -4.23 10.31
CA LEU A 22 20.33 -3.42 11.00
C LEU A 22 19.88 -2.90 12.37
N THR A 23 18.58 -2.67 12.60
CA THR A 23 18.10 -2.06 13.85
C THR A 23 17.24 -2.98 14.70
N PHE A 24 16.81 -4.14 14.19
CA PHE A 24 15.87 -5.06 14.87
C PHE A 24 14.56 -4.39 15.37
N ARG A 25 14.32 -3.13 15.00
CA ARG A 25 13.10 -2.39 15.29
C ARG A 25 12.18 -2.56 14.09
N LYS A 26 10.96 -3.03 14.34
CA LYS A 26 9.89 -2.87 13.37
C LYS A 26 9.75 -1.37 13.10
N LYS A 27 10.00 -0.94 11.87
CA LYS A 27 9.75 0.44 11.47
C LYS A 27 8.24 0.64 11.64
N THR A 28 7.83 1.60 12.47
CA THR A 28 6.40 1.83 12.71
C THR A 28 5.75 2.17 11.37
N LEU A 29 4.86 1.29 10.91
CA LEU A 29 4.02 1.55 9.75
C LEU A 29 3.17 2.78 10.02
N THR A 30 3.14 3.70 9.08
CA THR A 30 2.30 4.91 9.14
C THR A 30 1.49 5.04 7.85
N PRO A 31 0.27 5.60 7.88
CA PRO A 31 -0.53 5.79 6.67
C PRO A 31 0.16 6.62 5.58
N ASP A 32 1.07 7.51 5.97
CA ASP A 32 1.81 8.38 5.04
C ASP A 32 2.91 7.64 4.26
N MET A 33 3.28 6.42 4.67
CA MET A 33 4.29 5.63 3.97
C MET A 33 3.77 5.12 2.63
N SER A 34 4.67 5.12 1.65
CA SER A 34 4.44 4.60 0.31
C SER A 34 5.03 3.21 0.10
N LEU A 35 4.27 2.35 -0.60
CA LEU A 35 4.71 1.02 -0.99
C LEU A 35 5.92 1.08 -1.93
N ASN A 36 5.91 2.01 -2.89
CA ASN A 36 6.90 2.12 -3.94
C ASN A 36 8.14 2.98 -3.58
N LEU A 37 8.00 4.05 -2.78
CA LEU A 37 9.13 4.95 -2.48
C LEU A 37 9.74 4.68 -1.08
N ASP A 38 8.92 4.52 -0.05
CA ASP A 38 9.39 4.35 1.34
C ASP A 38 9.74 2.90 1.67
N MET A 39 8.84 1.98 1.32
CA MET A 39 9.02 0.54 1.49
C MET A 39 9.85 -0.05 0.35
N LYS A 40 9.93 0.64 -0.80
CA LYS A 40 10.68 0.24 -1.99
C LYS A 40 10.33 -1.17 -2.47
N LEU A 41 9.05 -1.54 -2.37
CA LEU A 41 8.55 -2.75 -2.97
C LEU A 41 8.73 -2.65 -4.48
N ASP A 42 9.18 -3.73 -5.10
CA ASP A 42 9.14 -3.85 -6.54
C ASP A 42 7.68 -3.95 -7.04
N PRO A 43 7.44 -3.81 -8.35
CA PRO A 43 6.08 -3.83 -8.90
C PRO A 43 5.31 -5.11 -8.57
N GLU A 44 5.97 -6.27 -8.50
CA GLU A 44 5.31 -7.56 -8.27
C GLU A 44 4.89 -7.65 -6.80
N ASP A 45 5.80 -7.34 -5.88
CA ASP A 45 5.52 -7.32 -4.43
C ASP A 45 4.41 -6.31 -4.06
N ALA A 46 4.41 -5.13 -4.68
CA ALA A 46 3.39 -4.12 -4.43
C ALA A 46 2.03 -4.49 -5.03
N ALA A 47 2.01 -5.15 -6.19
CA ALA A 47 0.77 -5.67 -6.78
C ALA A 47 0.18 -6.78 -5.91
N GLU A 48 1.00 -7.70 -5.39
CA GLU A 48 0.56 -8.74 -4.46
C GLU A 48 0.03 -8.13 -3.15
N CYS A 49 0.73 -7.12 -2.60
CA CYS A 49 0.28 -6.40 -1.42
C CYS A 49 -1.08 -5.72 -1.64
N LEU A 50 -1.23 -5.03 -2.77
CA LEU A 50 -2.47 -4.37 -3.17
C LEU A 50 -3.63 -5.38 -3.32
N GLN A 51 -3.38 -6.48 -4.04
CA GLN A 51 -4.35 -7.56 -4.24
C GLN A 51 -4.81 -8.15 -2.92
N ASN A 52 -3.88 -8.47 -2.01
CA ASN A 52 -4.19 -9.03 -0.71
C ASN A 52 -5.08 -8.09 0.14
N VAL A 53 -4.82 -6.77 0.07
CA VAL A 53 -5.70 -5.79 0.72
C VAL A 53 -7.08 -5.80 0.07
N PHE A 54 -7.15 -5.74 -1.25
CA PHE A 54 -8.43 -5.61 -1.96
C PHE A 54 -9.30 -6.86 -1.81
N ASP A 55 -8.72 -8.05 -1.91
CA ASP A 55 -9.39 -9.33 -1.67
C ASP A 55 -9.99 -9.39 -0.27
N ALA A 56 -9.26 -8.93 0.75
CA ALA A 56 -9.72 -8.92 2.14
C ALA A 56 -10.96 -8.03 2.38
N PHE A 57 -11.21 -7.06 1.48
CA PHE A 57 -12.35 -6.15 1.52
C PHE A 57 -13.34 -6.34 0.36
N GLY A 58 -13.12 -7.33 -0.53
CA GLY A 58 -13.98 -7.62 -1.67
C GLY A 58 -13.97 -6.54 -2.75
N MET A 59 -12.81 -5.89 -2.96
CA MET A 59 -12.60 -4.88 -3.99
C MET A 59 -11.85 -5.47 -5.20
N ASP A 60 -11.95 -4.78 -6.33
CA ASP A 60 -11.30 -5.17 -7.57
C ASP A 60 -10.02 -4.33 -7.80
N SER A 61 -8.88 -5.00 -7.94
CA SER A 61 -7.57 -4.37 -8.13
C SER A 61 -7.41 -3.77 -9.53
N ASP A 62 -8.23 -4.19 -10.49
CA ASP A 62 -8.26 -3.63 -11.85
C ASP A 62 -8.70 -2.16 -11.87
N GLN A 63 -9.30 -1.65 -10.79
CA GLN A 63 -9.63 -0.24 -10.62
C GLN A 63 -8.39 0.66 -10.46
N VAL A 64 -7.21 0.09 -10.20
CA VAL A 64 -5.98 0.83 -9.93
C VAL A 64 -5.12 0.91 -11.19
N MET A 65 -4.85 2.13 -11.66
CA MET A 65 -3.87 2.37 -12.72
C MET A 65 -2.43 2.22 -12.17
N PHE A 66 -1.95 0.97 -12.09
CA PHE A 66 -0.65 0.64 -11.49
C PHE A 66 0.55 1.32 -12.18
N SER A 67 0.42 1.64 -13.47
CA SER A 67 1.42 2.38 -14.25
C SER A 67 1.71 3.80 -13.74
N LEU A 68 0.81 4.41 -12.97
CA LEU A 68 1.03 5.72 -12.33
C LEU A 68 2.03 5.64 -11.18
N TYR A 69 2.04 4.50 -10.48
CA TYR A 69 2.87 4.26 -9.31
C TYR A 69 4.19 3.57 -9.69
N TYR A 70 4.16 2.76 -10.75
CA TYR A 70 5.32 2.08 -11.33
C TYR A 70 5.47 2.40 -12.83
N PRO A 71 5.75 3.67 -13.17
CA PRO A 71 5.99 4.06 -14.55
C PRO A 71 7.32 3.51 -15.08
N LYS A 72 7.46 3.48 -16.41
CA LYS A 72 8.73 3.13 -17.07
C LYS A 72 9.89 4.03 -16.63
N ASN A 73 9.61 5.30 -16.34
CA ASN A 73 10.58 6.25 -15.82
C ASN A 73 10.36 6.46 -14.32
N PRO A 74 11.22 5.93 -13.42
CA PRO A 74 11.02 6.02 -11.97
C PRO A 74 10.95 7.43 -11.41
N ARG A 75 11.42 8.45 -12.15
CA ARG A 75 11.34 9.86 -11.74
C ARG A 75 9.92 10.43 -11.80
N GLU A 76 9.03 9.78 -12.53
CA GLU A 76 7.62 10.18 -12.69
C GLU A 76 6.70 9.42 -11.73
N ALA A 77 7.23 8.50 -10.93
CA ALA A 77 6.45 7.66 -10.03
C ALA A 77 5.76 8.50 -8.95
N ILE A 78 4.43 8.36 -8.86
CA ILE A 78 3.62 8.94 -7.79
C ILE A 78 3.69 7.98 -6.59
N PRO A 79 3.74 8.47 -5.33
CA PRO A 79 3.71 7.59 -4.16
C PRO A 79 2.39 6.83 -4.05
N LEU A 80 2.47 5.49 -4.00
CA LEU A 80 1.34 4.62 -3.66
C LEU A 80 1.27 4.49 -2.14
N THR A 81 0.53 5.36 -1.46
CA THR A 81 0.52 5.41 0.01
C THR A 81 -0.50 4.48 0.64
N ILE A 82 -0.22 4.09 1.88
CA ILE A 82 -1.14 3.28 2.69
C ILE A 82 -2.42 4.06 3.00
N GLY A 83 -2.33 5.38 3.15
CA GLY A 83 -3.48 6.27 3.27
C GLY A 83 -4.43 6.15 2.08
N MET A 84 -3.91 6.08 0.86
CA MET A 84 -4.75 5.87 -0.34
C MET A 84 -5.50 4.55 -0.30
N LEU A 85 -4.87 3.48 0.20
CA LEU A 85 -5.52 2.18 0.40
C LEU A 85 -6.65 2.28 1.43
N ILE A 86 -6.39 2.92 2.58
CA ILE A 86 -7.38 3.09 3.65
C ILE A 86 -8.59 3.88 3.15
N GLU A 87 -8.38 5.00 2.48
CA GLU A 87 -9.45 5.83 1.93
C GLU A 87 -10.24 5.08 0.85
N SER A 88 -9.56 4.34 -0.03
CA SER A 88 -10.22 3.56 -1.08
C SER A 88 -11.04 2.40 -0.52
N VAL A 89 -10.55 1.72 0.51
CA VAL A 89 -11.29 0.66 1.22
C VAL A 89 -12.51 1.23 1.93
N ARG A 90 -12.39 2.40 2.58
CA ARG A 90 -13.52 3.10 3.20
C ARG A 90 -14.59 3.45 2.16
N ALA A 91 -14.17 3.91 0.99
CA ALA A 91 -15.05 4.24 -0.12
C ALA A 91 -15.55 3.01 -0.91
N ARG A 92 -14.97 1.82 -0.66
CA ARG A 92 -15.15 0.59 -1.44
C ARG A 92 -14.90 0.74 -2.94
N ARG A 93 -14.05 1.69 -3.31
CA ARG A 93 -13.63 1.95 -4.69
C ARG A 93 -12.29 2.65 -4.69
N TRP A 94 -11.50 2.47 -5.74
CA TRP A 94 -10.32 3.30 -5.93
C TRP A 94 -10.72 4.76 -6.15
N CYS A 95 -10.09 5.67 -5.40
CA CYS A 95 -10.47 7.10 -5.36
C CYS A 95 -9.46 8.03 -6.05
N TYR A 96 -8.45 7.48 -6.73
CA TYR A 96 -7.30 8.23 -7.23
C TYR A 96 -7.02 7.88 -8.69
N ASP A 97 -7.01 8.88 -9.58
CA ASP A 97 -6.67 8.76 -11.01
C ASP A 97 -5.51 9.70 -11.37
#